data_AF-A0A3B9JX15-F1
#
_entry.id   AF-A0A3B9JX15-F1
#
_cell.length_a   1.000
_cell.length_b   1.000
_cell.length_c   1.000
_cell.angle_alpha   90.00
_cell.angle_beta   90.00
_cell.angle_gamma   90.00
#
_symmetry.space_group_name_H-M   'P 1'
#
loop_
_entity.id
_entity.type
_entity.pdbx_description
1 polymer ?
#
loop_
_entity_poly.entity_id
_entity_poly.type
_entity_poly.pdbx_seq_one_letter_code
_entity_poly.pdbx_strand_id
1 'polypeptide(L)'
;MKPGLDKAELSQTTKPTQDLFRHVNGSWLDSTEIPEDKAVFGSFHMLADDSELAVKEILEEAANNPLPGVSQQIGDLYASFLDEDRVEKLGATPLVDGLSKVNAVSNLKELHSLMGHLERMGVGGLWGSYIDNDPGNPERYLVHFYNGGLGLPDKDYYTDEKYKDVREEYPLHIS
;
A
#
# COMPACT_ATOMS: atom_id res chain seq x y z
N MET A 1 -24.51 26.23 -3.43
CA MET A 1 -24.32 24.77 -3.38
C MET A 1 -24.18 24.31 -4.82
N LYS A 2 -23.04 23.74 -5.22
CA LYS A 2 -22.95 23.09 -6.54
C LYS A 2 -23.86 21.86 -6.49
N PRO A 3 -24.71 21.60 -7.51
CA PRO A 3 -25.52 20.40 -7.53
C PRO A 3 -24.60 19.17 -7.50
N GLY A 4 -24.95 18.16 -6.70
CA GLY A 4 -24.15 16.93 -6.53
C GLY A 4 -24.17 16.00 -7.74
N LEU A 5 -24.97 16.32 -8.77
CA LEU A 5 -25.01 15.62 -10.05
C LEU A 5 -24.89 16.65 -11.16
N ASP A 6 -23.90 16.45 -12.05
CA ASP A 6 -23.83 17.18 -13.29
C ASP A 6 -24.74 16.51 -14.33
N LYS A 7 -25.86 17.15 -14.64
CA LYS A 7 -26.83 16.62 -15.59
C LYS A 7 -26.32 16.67 -17.03
N ALA A 8 -25.30 17.45 -17.32
CA ALA A 8 -24.69 17.50 -18.65
C ALA A 8 -23.91 16.22 -18.96
N GLU A 9 -23.41 15.52 -17.93
CA GLU A 9 -22.63 14.29 -18.06
C GLU A 9 -23.49 13.04 -18.24
N LEU A 10 -24.81 13.14 -18.04
CA LEU A 10 -25.73 12.02 -18.22
C LEU A 10 -25.85 11.63 -19.70
N SER A 11 -25.67 10.34 -19.99
CA SER A 11 -25.80 9.79 -21.32
C SER A 11 -27.21 9.99 -21.89
N GLN A 12 -27.28 10.54 -23.10
CA GLN A 12 -28.51 10.68 -23.87
C GLN A 12 -28.88 9.40 -24.64
N THR A 13 -27.92 8.48 -24.81
CA THR A 13 -28.07 7.28 -25.63
C THR A 13 -28.28 6.02 -24.80
N THR A 14 -27.66 5.94 -23.62
CA THR A 14 -27.83 4.81 -22.70
C THR A 14 -28.97 5.10 -21.74
N LYS A 15 -30.00 4.25 -21.72
CA LYS A 15 -31.12 4.42 -20.78
C LYS A 15 -30.71 3.94 -19.38
N PRO A 16 -31.10 4.63 -18.29
CA PRO A 16 -30.76 4.24 -16.92
C PRO A 16 -31.32 2.88 -16.51
N THR A 17 -32.41 2.42 -17.13
CA THR A 17 -33.01 1.09 -16.87
C THR A 17 -32.25 -0.06 -17.53
N GLN A 18 -31.37 0.23 -18.49
CA GLN A 18 -30.56 -0.77 -19.18
C GLN A 18 -29.18 -0.87 -18.55
N ASP A 19 -28.55 0.28 -18.31
CA ASP A 19 -27.27 0.39 -17.64
C ASP A 19 -27.17 1.75 -16.95
N LEU A 20 -27.48 1.77 -15.65
CA LEU A 20 -27.39 2.98 -14.85
C LEU A 20 -25.95 3.51 -14.75
N PHE A 21 -24.96 2.60 -14.72
CA PHE A 21 -23.55 2.98 -14.56
C PHE A 21 -23.04 3.72 -15.80
N ARG A 22 -23.31 3.18 -17.00
CA ARG A 22 -22.99 3.87 -18.27
C ARG A 22 -23.87 5.09 -18.51
N HIS A 23 -25.12 5.08 -18.04
CA HIS A 23 -25.97 6.27 -18.13
C HIS A 23 -25.38 7.45 -17.37
N VAL A 24 -24.83 7.23 -16.17
CA VAL A 24 -24.29 8.30 -15.32
C VAL A 24 -22.84 8.63 -15.64
N ASN A 25 -22.00 7.63 -15.93
CA ASN A 25 -20.54 7.80 -16.03
C ASN A 25 -19.98 7.63 -17.44
N GLY A 26 -20.83 7.39 -18.45
CA GLY A 26 -20.40 7.04 -19.81
C GLY A 26 -19.43 8.04 -20.42
N SER A 27 -19.76 9.34 -20.39
CA SER A 27 -18.91 10.40 -20.91
C SER A 27 -17.53 10.45 -20.26
N TRP A 28 -17.47 10.27 -18.93
CA TRP A 28 -16.22 10.23 -18.18
C TRP A 28 -15.39 8.99 -18.54
N LEU A 29 -16.01 7.81 -18.63
CA LEU A 29 -15.34 6.56 -19.00
C LEU A 29 -14.74 6.61 -20.41
N ASP A 30 -15.40 7.30 -21.34
CA ASP A 30 -14.97 7.36 -22.73
C ASP A 30 -13.87 8.43 -22.96
N SER A 31 -13.69 9.37 -22.03
CA SER A 31 -12.75 10.49 -22.16
C SER A 31 -11.60 10.49 -21.15
N THR A 32 -11.69 9.70 -20.08
CA THR A 32 -10.68 9.68 -19.02
C THR A 32 -9.73 8.52 -19.23
N GLU A 33 -8.44 8.84 -19.36
CA GLU A 33 -7.36 7.87 -19.34
C GLU A 33 -6.95 7.59 -17.90
N ILE A 34 -6.60 6.33 -17.61
CA ILE A 34 -6.00 5.96 -16.32
C ILE A 34 -4.55 6.45 -16.34
N PRO A 35 -4.12 7.29 -15.37
CA PRO A 35 -2.73 7.74 -15.28
C PRO A 35 -1.74 6.57 -15.24
N GLU A 36 -0.55 6.74 -15.85
CA GLU A 36 0.44 5.65 -16.01
C GLU A 36 0.95 5.08 -14.67
N ASP A 37 0.90 5.88 -13.60
CA ASP A 37 1.29 5.51 -12.25
C ASP A 37 0.17 4.82 -11.44
N LYS A 38 -1.03 4.66 -12.03
CA LYS A 38 -2.22 4.13 -11.33
C LYS A 38 -2.78 2.90 -12.04
N ALA A 39 -3.14 1.88 -11.27
CA ALA A 39 -3.81 0.69 -11.80
C ALA A 39 -5.33 0.89 -12.00
N VAL A 40 -5.93 1.81 -11.24
CA VAL A 40 -7.36 2.16 -11.27
C VAL A 40 -7.50 3.67 -11.04
N PHE A 41 -8.47 4.30 -11.70
CA PHE A 41 -8.75 5.72 -11.51
C PHE A 41 -10.25 6.00 -11.47
N GLY A 42 -10.63 7.06 -10.75
CA GLY A 42 -12.03 7.43 -10.53
C GLY A 42 -12.18 8.48 -9.43
N SER A 43 -13.42 8.83 -9.09
CA SER A 43 -13.71 9.91 -8.15
C SER A 43 -13.03 9.78 -6.78
N PHE A 44 -12.95 8.57 -6.21
CA PHE A 44 -12.24 8.34 -4.96
C PHE A 44 -10.74 8.56 -5.07
N HIS A 45 -10.13 8.22 -6.21
CA HIS A 45 -8.70 8.45 -6.46
C HIS A 45 -8.42 9.94 -6.66
N MET A 46 -9.29 10.65 -7.39
CA MET A 46 -9.19 12.12 -7.53
C MET A 46 -9.25 12.81 -6.16
N LEU A 47 -10.17 12.38 -5.28
CA LEU A 47 -10.24 12.92 -3.92
C LEU A 47 -9.01 12.56 -3.07
N ALA A 48 -8.46 11.35 -3.26
CA ALA A 48 -7.23 10.94 -2.61
C ALA A 48 -6.05 11.79 -3.08
N ASP A 49 -5.92 12.05 -4.39
CA ASP A 49 -4.89 12.91 -4.97
C ASP A 49 -4.99 14.35 -4.42
N ASP A 50 -6.20 14.92 -4.36
CA ASP A 50 -6.44 16.24 -3.75
C ASP A 50 -6.06 16.27 -2.26
N SER A 51 -6.37 15.19 -1.53
CA SER A 51 -6.02 15.06 -0.11
C SER A 51 -4.50 14.89 0.09
N GLU A 52 -3.84 14.15 -0.80
CA GLU A 52 -2.39 13.97 -0.79
C GLU A 52 -1.68 15.30 -1.02
N LEU A 53 -2.15 16.14 -1.95
CA LEU A 53 -1.63 17.49 -2.15
C LEU A 53 -1.76 18.36 -0.89
N ALA A 54 -2.92 18.33 -0.23
CA ALA A 54 -3.12 19.06 1.02
C ALA A 54 -2.22 18.54 2.16
N VAL A 55 -2.04 17.22 2.27
CA VAL A 55 -1.11 16.63 3.24
C VAL A 55 0.32 17.02 2.92
N LYS A 56 0.71 16.99 1.64
CA LYS A 56 2.04 17.40 1.18
C LYS A 56 2.39 18.82 1.63
N GLU A 57 1.46 19.78 1.48
CA GLU A 57 1.69 21.15 1.97
C GLU A 57 2.02 21.20 3.47
N ILE A 58 1.33 20.39 4.29
CA ILE A 58 1.58 20.30 5.74
C ILE A 58 2.96 19.66 6.01
N LEU A 59 3.32 18.62 5.26
CA LEU A 59 4.62 17.95 5.39
C LEU A 59 5.76 18.89 5.01
N GLU A 60 5.62 19.64 3.92
CA GLU A 60 6.58 20.65 3.47
C GLU A 60 6.71 21.80 4.47
N GLU A 61 5.61 22.26 5.07
CA GLU A 61 5.66 23.25 6.14
C GLU A 61 6.43 22.73 7.37
N ALA A 62 6.14 21.50 7.80
CA ALA A 62 6.80 20.87 8.93
C ALA A 62 8.29 20.63 8.68
N ALA A 63 8.70 20.28 7.45
CA ALA A 63 10.10 20.10 7.08
C ALA A 63 10.87 21.43 7.01
N ASN A 64 10.25 22.49 6.49
CA ASN A 64 10.89 23.79 6.33
C ASN A 64 10.91 24.62 7.63
N ASN A 65 9.89 24.47 8.47
CA ASN A 65 9.72 25.24 9.72
C ASN A 65 9.40 24.30 10.91
N PRO A 66 10.32 23.40 11.29
CA PRO A 66 10.03 22.38 12.28
C PRO A 66 9.79 22.99 13.67
N LEU A 67 8.67 22.60 14.28
CA LEU A 67 8.42 22.84 15.70
C LEU A 67 8.86 21.62 16.52
N PRO A 68 9.48 21.80 17.71
CA PRO A 68 9.91 20.68 18.55
C PRO A 68 8.77 19.69 18.83
N GLY A 69 9.07 18.40 18.80
CA GLY A 69 8.09 17.32 19.01
C GLY A 69 7.61 16.70 17.71
N VAL A 70 6.29 16.47 17.59
CA VAL A 70 5.69 15.72 16.49
C VAL A 70 5.91 16.39 15.13
N SER A 71 5.86 17.72 15.06
CA SER A 71 6.10 18.46 13.81
C SER A 71 7.50 18.18 13.27
N GLN A 72 8.53 18.26 14.10
CA GLN A 72 9.89 17.91 13.72
C GLN A 72 10.01 16.44 13.26
N GLN A 73 9.39 15.49 13.97
CA GLN A 73 9.42 14.07 13.56
C GLN A 73 8.80 13.84 12.17
N ILE A 74 7.69 14.52 11.88
CA ILE A 74 7.01 14.45 10.58
C ILE A 74 7.90 15.07 9.49
N GLY A 75 8.44 16.26 9.74
CA GLY A 75 9.32 16.96 8.80
C GLY A 75 10.59 16.17 8.49
N ASP A 76 11.24 15.62 9.52
CA ASP A 76 12.45 14.81 9.38
C ASP A 76 12.17 13.51 8.60
N LEU A 77 11.06 12.82 8.88
CA LEU A 77 10.67 11.62 8.16
C LEU A 77 10.41 11.92 6.67
N TYR A 78 9.64 12.97 6.39
CA TYR A 78 9.34 13.39 5.03
C TYR A 78 10.61 13.77 4.26
N ALA A 79 11.48 14.59 4.85
CA ALA A 79 12.75 14.97 4.25
C ALA A 79 13.67 13.76 4.02
N SER A 80 13.66 12.78 4.95
CA SER A 80 14.46 11.55 4.79
C SER A 80 14.00 10.67 3.62
N PHE A 81 12.70 10.70 3.30
CA PHE A 81 12.13 9.94 2.18
C PHE A 81 12.44 10.61 0.83
N LEU A 82 12.45 11.95 0.78
CA LEU A 82 12.72 12.72 -0.45
C LEU A 82 14.21 12.87 -0.80
N ASP A 83 15.13 12.51 0.11
CA ASP A 83 16.58 12.61 -0.13
C ASP A 83 17.09 11.44 -1.01
N GLU A 84 16.70 11.46 -2.28
CA GLU A 84 17.07 10.45 -3.29
C GLU A 84 18.60 10.32 -3.43
N ASP A 85 19.33 11.44 -3.45
CA ASP A 85 20.80 11.46 -3.55
C ASP A 85 21.44 10.63 -2.42
N ARG A 86 20.93 10.77 -1.19
CA ARG A 86 21.40 9.97 -0.05
C ARG A 86 21.00 8.51 -0.19
N VAL A 87 19.77 8.22 -0.60
CA VAL A 87 19.30 6.84 -0.82
C VAL A 87 20.19 6.13 -1.85
N GLU A 88 20.42 6.75 -2.99
CA GLU A 88 21.27 6.24 -4.07
C GLU A 88 22.73 6.07 -3.63
N LYS A 89 23.27 7.04 -2.87
CA LYS A 89 24.63 6.94 -2.33
C LYS A 89 24.80 5.79 -1.34
N LEU A 90 23.79 5.52 -0.53
CA LEU A 90 23.83 4.41 0.45
C LEU A 90 23.64 3.05 -0.24
N GLY A 91 22.87 3.01 -1.33
CA GLY A 91 22.52 1.79 -2.04
C GLY A 91 21.98 0.72 -1.09
N ALA A 92 22.41 -0.53 -1.26
CA ALA A 92 21.98 -1.65 -0.42
C ALA A 92 22.67 -1.72 0.97
N THR A 93 23.56 -0.79 1.30
CA THR A 93 24.34 -0.82 2.56
C THR A 93 23.47 -0.95 3.82
N PRO A 94 22.32 -0.23 3.95
CA PRO A 94 21.45 -0.37 5.13
C PRO A 94 20.84 -1.77 5.32
N LEU A 95 20.80 -2.60 4.27
CA LEU A 95 20.22 -3.95 4.33
C LEU A 95 21.22 -5.00 4.84
N VAL A 96 22.53 -4.70 4.83
CA VAL A 96 23.59 -5.69 5.06
C VAL A 96 23.51 -6.35 6.43
N ASP A 97 23.21 -5.59 7.50
CA ASP A 97 23.08 -6.15 8.86
C ASP A 97 21.92 -7.14 8.96
N GLY A 98 20.75 -6.77 8.41
CA GLY A 98 19.57 -7.63 8.37
C GLY A 98 19.84 -8.92 7.59
N LEU A 99 20.42 -8.81 6.40
CA LEU A 99 20.77 -9.97 5.57
C LEU A 99 21.85 -10.86 6.22
N SER A 100 22.81 -10.27 6.93
CA SER A 100 23.83 -11.02 7.67
C SER A 100 23.22 -11.86 8.80
N LYS A 101 22.21 -11.32 9.50
CA LYS A 101 21.46 -12.06 10.52
C LYS A 101 20.68 -13.22 9.91
N VAL A 102 20.07 -13.03 8.74
CA VAL A 102 19.40 -14.12 7.99
C VAL A 102 20.39 -15.21 7.61
N ASN A 103 21.54 -14.85 7.04
CA ASN A 103 22.58 -15.80 6.61
C ASN A 103 23.22 -16.58 7.77
N ALA A 104 23.21 -16.02 8.98
CA ALA A 104 23.76 -16.67 10.18
C ALA A 104 22.81 -17.73 10.79
N VAL A 105 21.55 -17.79 10.36
CA VAL A 105 20.58 -18.77 10.90
C VAL A 105 20.98 -20.18 10.47
N SER A 106 21.23 -21.04 11.45
CA SER A 106 21.70 -22.41 11.25
C SER A 106 20.70 -23.48 11.71
N ASN A 107 19.66 -23.07 12.45
CA ASN A 107 18.67 -23.99 13.02
C ASN A 107 17.32 -23.31 13.26
N LEU A 108 16.29 -24.13 13.50
CA LEU A 108 14.91 -23.66 13.68
C LEU A 108 14.74 -22.71 14.89
N LYS A 109 15.51 -22.88 15.96
CA LYS A 109 15.41 -22.02 17.13
C LYS A 109 15.89 -20.61 16.81
N GLU A 110 17.00 -20.50 16.08
CA GLU A 110 17.52 -19.24 15.55
C GLU A 110 16.54 -18.62 14.55
N LEU A 111 15.95 -19.42 13.66
CA LEU A 111 14.94 -18.96 12.71
C LEU A 111 13.73 -18.32 13.42
N HIS A 112 13.15 -19.00 14.42
CA HIS A 112 12.01 -18.45 15.17
C HIS A 112 12.36 -17.16 15.89
N SER A 113 13.57 -17.07 16.45
CA SER A 113 14.03 -15.88 17.16
C SER A 113 14.23 -14.71 16.20
N LEU A 114 14.79 -14.98 15.01
CA LEU A 114 14.94 -13.98 13.96
C LEU A 114 13.59 -13.53 13.41
N MET A 115 12.67 -14.45 13.14
CA MET A 115 11.32 -14.12 12.67
C MET A 115 10.60 -13.17 13.64
N GLY A 116 10.63 -13.44 14.94
CA GLY A 116 10.01 -12.55 15.93
C GLY A 116 10.69 -11.17 16.00
N HIS A 117 12.00 -11.10 15.79
CA HIS A 117 12.71 -9.82 15.69
C HIS A 117 12.30 -9.03 14.44
N LEU A 118 12.22 -9.70 13.30
CA LEU A 118 11.81 -9.13 12.01
C LEU A 118 10.35 -8.64 12.04
N GLU A 119 9.44 -9.43 12.62
CA GLU A 119 8.03 -9.06 12.78
C GLU A 119 7.88 -7.76 13.59
N ARG A 120 8.66 -7.61 14.67
CA ARG A 120 8.70 -6.35 15.46
C ARG A 120 9.19 -5.15 14.66
N MET A 121 9.99 -5.37 13.63
CA MET A 121 10.49 -4.34 12.72
C MET A 121 9.56 -4.10 11.52
N GLY A 122 8.40 -4.77 11.46
CA GLY A 122 7.44 -4.66 10.36
C GLY A 122 7.77 -5.54 9.16
N VAL A 123 8.73 -6.46 9.27
CA VAL A 123 9.07 -7.42 8.21
C VAL A 123 8.18 -8.66 8.35
N GLY A 124 7.41 -8.96 7.30
CA GLY A 124 6.48 -10.09 7.28
C GLY A 124 7.17 -11.46 7.41
N GLY A 125 6.47 -12.41 8.05
CA GLY A 125 6.92 -13.78 8.24
C GLY A 125 5.98 -14.80 7.60
N LEU A 126 6.00 -16.04 8.12
CA LEU A 126 5.16 -17.16 7.65
C LEU A 126 3.66 -16.99 7.96
N TRP A 127 3.33 -16.14 8.92
CA TRP A 127 1.99 -15.76 9.30
C TRP A 127 1.97 -14.27 9.63
N GLY A 128 0.78 -13.68 9.62
CA GLY A 128 0.57 -12.35 10.17
C GLY A 128 -0.06 -12.43 11.55
N SER A 129 0.19 -11.42 12.37
CA SER A 129 -0.50 -11.23 13.63
C SER A 129 -0.99 -9.79 13.78
N TYR A 130 -2.09 -9.61 14.51
CA TYR A 130 -2.59 -8.28 14.89
C TYR A 130 -3.35 -8.36 16.22
N ILE A 131 -3.53 -7.22 16.87
CA ILE A 131 -4.30 -7.11 18.11
C ILE A 131 -5.64 -6.48 17.75
N ASP A 132 -6.73 -7.16 18.12
CA ASP A 132 -8.08 -6.67 17.91
C ASP A 132 -9.01 -7.22 18.99
N ASN A 133 -10.21 -6.64 19.09
CA ASN A 133 -11.22 -7.05 20.04
C ASN A 133 -11.61 -8.52 19.83
N ASP A 134 -11.97 -9.20 20.91
CA ASP A 134 -12.51 -10.55 20.83
C ASP A 134 -13.93 -10.53 20.25
N PRO A 135 -14.23 -11.26 19.17
CA PRO A 135 -15.57 -11.33 18.59
C PRO A 135 -16.67 -11.79 19.57
N GLY A 136 -16.31 -12.58 20.59
CA GLY A 136 -17.19 -13.05 21.65
C GLY A 136 -17.20 -12.17 22.91
N ASN A 137 -16.29 -11.21 23.03
CA ASN A 137 -16.30 -10.21 24.10
C ASN A 137 -15.54 -8.93 23.67
N PRO A 138 -16.21 -7.90 23.16
CA PRO A 138 -15.52 -6.72 22.62
C PRO A 138 -14.74 -5.90 23.66
N GLU A 139 -14.96 -6.11 24.96
CA GLU A 139 -14.23 -5.42 26.04
C GLU A 139 -12.82 -6.01 26.30
N ARG A 140 -12.44 -7.09 25.61
CA ARG A 140 -11.09 -7.68 25.70
C ARG A 140 -10.42 -7.74 24.34
N TYR A 141 -9.11 -7.57 24.34
CA TYR A 141 -8.26 -7.76 23.16
C TYR A 141 -7.67 -9.17 23.12
N LEU A 142 -7.52 -9.69 21.92
CA LEU A 142 -6.77 -10.93 21.65
C LEU A 142 -5.70 -10.67 20.59
N VAL A 143 -4.69 -11.52 20.59
CA VAL A 143 -3.79 -11.67 19.44
C VAL A 143 -4.48 -12.57 18.44
N HIS A 144 -4.67 -12.07 17.23
CA HIS A 144 -5.22 -12.79 16.10
C HIS A 144 -4.08 -13.22 15.18
N PHE A 145 -4.13 -14.47 14.73
CA PHE A 145 -3.20 -15.00 13.74
C PHE A 145 -3.95 -15.24 12.43
N TYR A 146 -3.32 -14.90 11.31
CA TYR A 146 -3.85 -15.14 9.99
C TYR A 146 -2.76 -15.65 9.04
N ASN A 147 -3.21 -16.29 7.95
CA ASN A 147 -2.29 -16.84 6.95
C ASN A 147 -1.50 -15.69 6.30
N GLY A 148 -0.17 -15.84 6.29
CA GLY A 148 0.75 -14.91 5.64
C GLY A 148 1.79 -15.68 4.83
N GLY A 149 2.95 -15.06 4.60
CA GLY A 149 4.12 -15.71 4.01
C GLY A 149 4.08 -15.92 2.51
N LEU A 150 3.03 -15.45 1.82
CA LEU A 150 3.01 -15.40 0.36
C LEU A 150 3.60 -14.08 -0.13
N GLY A 151 4.30 -14.12 -1.26
CA GLY A 151 4.82 -12.92 -1.92
C GLY A 151 4.03 -12.51 -3.17
N LEU A 152 3.09 -13.35 -3.62
CA LEU A 152 2.07 -12.99 -4.62
C LEU A 152 0.73 -12.71 -3.91
N PRO A 153 -0.20 -11.96 -4.56
CA PRO A 153 -1.36 -11.38 -3.88
C PRO A 153 -2.28 -12.37 -3.16
N ASP A 154 -2.44 -13.58 -3.68
CA ASP A 154 -3.23 -14.63 -3.04
C ASP A 154 -2.78 -16.03 -3.48
N LYS A 155 -3.44 -17.07 -2.94
CA LYS A 155 -3.16 -18.47 -3.26
C LYS A 155 -3.38 -18.79 -4.75
N ASP A 156 -4.37 -18.20 -5.39
CA ASP A 156 -4.75 -18.53 -6.76
C ASP A 156 -3.62 -18.18 -7.74
N TYR A 157 -2.79 -17.17 -7.46
CA TYR A 157 -1.58 -16.88 -8.24
C TYR A 157 -0.64 -18.10 -8.36
N TYR A 158 -0.63 -18.96 -7.35
CA TYR A 158 0.21 -20.16 -7.32
C TYR A 158 -0.44 -21.38 -7.99
N THR A 159 -1.76 -21.38 -8.22
CA THR A 159 -2.51 -22.58 -8.65
C THR A 159 -3.39 -22.42 -9.88
N ASP A 160 -3.90 -21.23 -10.15
CA ASP A 160 -4.77 -20.93 -11.29
C ASP A 160 -3.91 -20.69 -12.54
N GLU A 161 -4.37 -21.17 -13.70
CA GLU A 161 -3.68 -21.01 -14.98
C GLU A 161 -3.76 -19.58 -15.50
N LYS A 162 -4.77 -18.80 -15.10
CA LYS A 162 -4.88 -17.39 -15.52
C LYS A 162 -3.72 -16.50 -15.05
N TYR A 163 -2.98 -16.94 -14.03
CA TYR A 163 -1.84 -16.22 -13.46
C TYR A 163 -0.49 -16.87 -13.79
N LYS A 164 -0.46 -17.81 -14.73
CA LYS A 164 0.75 -18.55 -15.09
C LYS A 164 1.92 -17.61 -15.41
N ASP A 165 1.70 -16.59 -16.23
CA ASP A 165 2.75 -15.67 -16.65
C ASP A 165 3.36 -14.91 -15.45
N VAL A 166 2.51 -14.39 -14.55
CA VAL A 166 2.97 -13.72 -13.31
C VAL A 166 3.76 -14.68 -12.42
N ARG A 167 3.29 -15.93 -12.29
CA ARG A 167 3.96 -16.97 -11.49
C ARG A 167 5.32 -17.36 -12.07
N GLU A 168 5.47 -17.33 -13.39
CA GLU A 168 6.72 -17.64 -14.08
C GLU A 168 7.75 -16.49 -14.00
N GLU A 169 7.29 -15.23 -13.99
CA GLU A 169 8.14 -14.05 -13.84
C GLU A 169 8.60 -13.81 -12.38
N TYR A 170 7.79 -14.21 -11.40
CA TYR A 170 8.08 -13.93 -9.99
C TYR A 170 9.46 -14.43 -9.50
N PRO A 171 9.92 -15.65 -9.81
CA PRO A 171 11.27 -16.09 -9.47
C PRO A 171 12.39 -15.24 -10.09
N LEU A 172 12.15 -14.68 -11.30
CA LEU A 172 13.12 -13.82 -11.99
C LEU A 172 13.24 -12.45 -11.32
N HIS A 173 12.15 -11.94 -10.74
CA HIS A 173 12.15 -10.72 -9.96
C HIS A 173 12.91 -10.87 -8.62
N ILE A 174 12.89 -12.07 -8.03
CA ILE A 174 13.58 -12.36 -6.76
C ILE A 174 15.09 -12.57 -6.96
N SER A 175 15.50 -13.09 -8.11
CA SER A 175 16.88 -13.49 -8.42
C SER A 175 17.76 -12.33 -8.88
#